data_AF-A0A0F0EZX1-F1
#
_entry.id   AF-A0A0F0EZX1-F1
#
_cell.length_a   1.000
_cell.length_b   1.000
_cell.length_c   1.000
_cell.angle_alpha   90.00
_cell.angle_beta   90.00
_cell.angle_gamma   90.00
#
_symmetry.space_group_name_H-M   'P 1'
#
loop_
_entity.id
_entity.type
_entity.pdbx_description
1 polymer ?
#
loop_
_entity_poly.entity_id
_entity_poly.type
_entity_poly.pdbx_seq_one_letter_code
_entity_poly.pdbx_strand_id
1 'polypeptide(L)'
;MIAGVALFVAAAAYAQTQARQGEISKAQRMSVCQCVADLLFMAAQQRDIGVPRQDLLKRLRQVGGGDPIFLSTTTEATNIAYDMPQISPEKLRQVHIDRCMKEDR
;
A
#
# COMPACT_ATOMS: atom_id res chain seq x y z
N MET A 1 15.54 6.62 21.70
CA MET A 1 15.49 5.86 20.44
C MET A 1 14.12 5.20 20.33
N ILE A 2 13.14 5.84 19.71
CA ILE A 2 11.80 5.26 19.54
C ILE A 2 11.27 5.71 18.17
N ALA A 3 11.43 4.86 17.16
CA ALA A 3 10.76 5.00 15.86
C ALA A 3 10.97 3.69 15.06
N GLY A 4 10.35 2.59 15.50
CA GLY A 4 10.53 1.29 14.84
C GLY A 4 9.31 0.36 14.84
N VAL A 5 8.19 0.75 15.45
CA VAL A 5 7.11 -0.21 15.77
C VAL A 5 5.85 -0.05 14.90
N ALA A 6 5.80 0.93 14.01
CA ALA A 6 4.58 1.15 13.20
C ALA A 6 4.48 0.29 11.92
N LEU A 7 5.57 -0.38 11.49
CA LEU A 7 5.60 -1.13 10.22
C LEU A 7 4.95 -2.52 10.29
N PHE A 8 4.68 -3.08 11.47
CA PHE A 8 4.27 -4.48 11.63
C PHE A 8 2.76 -4.72 11.69
N VAL A 9 1.94 -3.67 11.86
CA VAL A 9 0.48 -3.85 12.02
C VAL A 9 -0.22 -4.11 10.69
N ALA A 10 0.34 -3.63 9.56
CA ALA A 10 -0.26 -3.83 8.24
C ALA A 10 -0.13 -5.26 7.72
N ALA A 11 0.95 -5.97 8.05
CA ALA A 11 1.22 -7.34 7.57
C ALA A 11 0.31 -8.39 8.25
N ALA A 12 -0.02 -8.20 9.53
CA ALA A 12 -0.89 -9.12 10.26
C ALA A 12 -2.32 -9.16 9.71
N ALA A 13 -2.81 -8.03 9.18
CA ALA A 13 -4.13 -7.95 8.54
C ALA A 13 -4.22 -8.79 7.24
N TYR A 14 -3.11 -8.95 6.51
CA TYR A 14 -3.05 -9.74 5.28
C TYR A 14 -3.00 -11.26 5.54
N ALA A 15 -2.29 -11.68 6.59
CA ALA A 15 -2.15 -13.11 6.91
C ALA A 15 -3.45 -13.72 7.48
N GLN A 16 -4.28 -12.91 8.16
CA GLN A 16 -5.52 -13.40 8.78
C GLN A 16 -6.65 -13.67 7.77
N THR A 17 -6.49 -13.25 6.51
CA THR A 17 -7.53 -13.30 5.48
C THR A 17 -7.55 -14.55 4.59
N GLN A 18 -6.55 -15.43 4.67
CA GLN A 18 -6.52 -16.66 3.85
C GLN A 18 -7.37 -17.82 4.39
N ALA A 19 -7.94 -17.71 5.60
CA ALA A 19 -8.59 -18.84 6.28
C ALA A 19 -10.08 -19.07 5.95
N ARG A 20 -10.74 -18.24 5.13
CA ARG A 20 -12.15 -18.46 4.76
C ARG A 20 -12.40 -18.22 3.26
N GLN A 21 -12.34 -19.30 2.50
CA GLN A 21 -12.96 -19.38 1.18
C GLN A 21 -14.49 -19.34 1.34
N GLY A 22 -15.09 -18.24 0.93
CA GLY A 22 -16.54 -17.99 0.97
C GLY A 22 -16.78 -16.49 1.09
N GLU A 23 -17.08 -15.84 -0.04
CA GLU A 23 -17.31 -14.39 -0.20
C GLU A 23 -16.32 -13.48 0.54
N ILE A 24 -15.40 -12.83 -0.21
CA ILE A 24 -14.61 -11.73 0.35
C ILE A 24 -15.58 -10.64 0.82
N SER A 25 -15.76 -10.55 2.14
CA SER A 25 -16.65 -9.58 2.78
C SER A 25 -16.29 -8.16 2.34
N LYS A 26 -17.31 -7.30 2.21
CA LYS A 26 -17.13 -5.86 1.96
C LYS A 26 -16.08 -5.24 2.87
N ALA A 27 -16.09 -5.61 4.16
CA ALA A 27 -15.10 -5.12 5.13
C ALA A 27 -13.66 -5.51 4.75
N GLN A 28 -13.48 -6.71 4.20
CA GLN A 28 -12.18 -7.24 3.80
C GLN A 28 -11.67 -6.57 2.51
N ARG A 29 -12.57 -6.30 1.55
CA ARG A 29 -12.24 -5.48 0.36
C ARG A 29 -11.84 -4.06 0.74
N MET A 30 -12.61 -3.43 1.63
CA MET A 30 -12.31 -2.08 2.12
C MET A 30 -10.99 -2.02 2.90
N SER A 31 -10.67 -3.05 3.69
CA SER A 31 -9.38 -3.17 4.37
C SER A 31 -8.20 -3.23 3.40
N VAL A 32 -8.30 -4.05 2.34
CA VAL A 32 -7.29 -4.12 1.28
C VAL A 32 -7.15 -2.78 0.56
N CYS A 33 -8.26 -2.13 0.21
CA CYS A 33 -8.25 -0.82 -0.42
C CYS A 33 -7.60 0.27 0.43
N GLN A 34 -7.87 0.28 1.74
CA GLN A 34 -7.19 1.19 2.66
C GLN A 34 -5.68 0.90 2.71
N CYS A 35 -5.29 -0.37 2.72
CA CYS A 35 -3.88 -0.75 2.69
C CYS A 35 -3.17 -0.23 1.43
N VAL A 36 -3.77 -0.42 0.25
CA VAL A 36 -3.19 0.07 -1.02
C VAL A 36 -3.15 1.61 -1.05
N ALA A 37 -4.19 2.28 -0.54
CA ALA A 37 -4.20 3.74 -0.43
C ALA A 37 -3.07 4.27 0.48
N ASP A 38 -2.79 3.59 1.59
CA ASP A 38 -1.71 3.95 2.49
C ASP A 38 -0.33 3.65 1.86
N LEU A 39 -0.19 2.59 1.08
CA LEU A 39 1.02 2.32 0.29
C LEU A 39 1.29 3.42 -0.75
N LEU A 40 0.25 3.88 -1.46
CA LEU A 40 0.36 5.00 -2.40
C LEU A 40 0.81 6.28 -1.69
N PHE A 41 0.21 6.57 -0.53
CA PHE A 41 0.57 7.72 0.29
C PHE A 41 2.04 7.68 0.72
N MET A 42 2.48 6.55 1.29
CA MET A 42 3.87 6.39 1.74
C MET A 42 4.86 6.48 0.58
N ALA A 43 4.57 5.84 -0.55
CA ALA A 43 5.45 5.91 -1.72
C ALA A 43 5.58 7.33 -2.27
N ALA A 44 4.48 8.08 -2.31
CA ALA A 44 4.47 9.49 -2.72
C ALA A 44 5.21 10.39 -1.73
N GLN A 45 5.10 10.14 -0.42
CA GLN A 45 5.92 10.87 0.56
C GLN A 45 7.42 10.63 0.34
N GLN A 46 7.82 9.38 0.11
CA GLN A 46 9.22 9.04 -0.14
C GLN A 46 9.74 9.72 -1.42
N ARG A 47 8.92 9.76 -2.47
CA ARG A 47 9.19 10.53 -3.69
C ARG A 47 9.41 12.01 -3.39
N ASP A 48 8.52 12.63 -2.61
CA ASP A 48 8.54 14.07 -2.34
C ASP A 48 9.74 14.52 -1.48
N ILE A 49 10.25 13.63 -0.63
CA ILE A 49 11.50 13.85 0.12
C ILE A 49 12.76 13.50 -0.71
N GLY A 50 12.61 13.16 -1.99
CA GLY A 50 13.70 12.92 -2.93
C GLY A 50 14.30 11.52 -2.90
N VAL A 51 13.63 10.53 -2.30
CA VAL A 51 14.10 9.14 -2.35
C VAL A 51 13.95 8.60 -3.79
N PRO A 52 14.99 8.00 -4.39
CA PRO A 52 14.85 7.37 -5.70
C PRO A 52 13.93 6.16 -5.67
N ARG A 53 13.17 5.97 -6.76
CA ARG A 53 12.22 4.84 -6.93
C ARG A 53 12.88 3.49 -6.62
N GLN A 54 14.08 3.26 -7.15
CA GLN A 54 14.81 2.00 -6.99
C GLN A 54 15.21 1.74 -5.53
N ASP A 55 15.59 2.78 -4.80
CA ASP A 55 15.99 2.67 -3.40
C ASP A 55 14.79 2.32 -2.52
N LEU A 56 13.63 2.92 -2.80
CA LEU A 56 12.39 2.58 -2.12
C LEU A 56 11.98 1.12 -2.38
N LEU A 57 11.99 0.69 -3.65
CA LEU A 57 11.66 -0.70 -4.02
C LEU A 57 12.62 -1.70 -3.38
N LYS A 58 13.92 -1.37 -3.28
CA LYS A 58 14.91 -2.21 -2.59
C LYS A 58 14.60 -2.35 -1.10
N ARG A 59 14.22 -1.25 -0.42
CA ARG A 59 13.80 -1.28 1.00
C ARG A 59 12.53 -2.11 1.19
N LEU A 60 11.52 -1.93 0.33
CA LEU A 60 10.28 -2.69 0.37
C LEU A 60 10.52 -4.20 0.17
N ARG A 61 11.45 -4.57 -0.73
CA ARG A 61 11.87 -5.97 -0.90
C ARG A 61 12.44 -6.60 0.37
N GLN A 62 13.20 -5.83 1.14
CA GLN A 62 13.76 -6.29 2.41
C GLN A 62 12.69 -6.45 3.50
N VAL A 63 11.71 -5.54 3.53
CA VAL A 63 10.61 -5.57 4.50
C VAL A 63 9.62 -6.69 4.21
N GLY A 64 9.30 -6.92 2.94
CA GLY A 64 8.30 -7.90 2.52
C GLY A 64 8.70 -9.36 2.69
N GLY A 65 9.93 -9.66 3.11
CA GLY A 65 10.38 -11.03 3.38
C GLY A 65 10.27 -12.00 2.20
N GLY A 66 10.09 -11.51 0.98
CA GLY A 66 9.83 -12.33 -0.21
C GLY A 66 8.36 -12.70 -0.46
N ASP A 67 7.39 -12.16 0.29
CA ASP A 67 5.96 -12.36 0.00
C ASP A 67 5.60 -11.81 -1.39
N PRO A 68 5.24 -12.66 -2.36
CA PRO A 68 4.96 -12.24 -3.73
C PRO A 68 3.81 -11.24 -3.84
N ILE A 69 2.78 -11.37 -3.00
CA ILE A 69 1.59 -10.52 -3.04
C ILE A 69 1.95 -9.14 -2.52
N PHE A 70 2.66 -9.08 -1.39
CA PHE A 70 3.16 -7.83 -0.84
C PHE A 70 4.10 -7.13 -1.84
N LEU A 71 5.06 -7.85 -2.43
CA LEU A 71 6.01 -7.28 -3.39
C LEU A 71 5.32 -6.76 -4.64
N SER A 72 4.35 -7.48 -5.19
CA SER A 72 3.59 -7.04 -6.36
C SER A 72 2.82 -5.76 -6.05
N THR A 73 2.06 -5.75 -4.95
CA THR A 73 1.20 -4.63 -4.56
C THR A 73 2.02 -3.37 -4.25
N THR A 74 3.10 -3.51 -3.48
CA THR A 74 3.97 -2.39 -3.12
C THR A 74 4.77 -1.86 -4.31
N THR A 75 5.17 -2.72 -5.24
CA THR A 75 5.83 -2.29 -6.49
C THR A 75 4.88 -1.49 -7.36
N GLU A 76 3.64 -1.96 -7.53
CA GLU A 76 2.64 -1.26 -8.33
C GLU A 76 2.27 0.10 -7.73
N ALA A 77 1.97 0.15 -6.42
CA ALA A 77 1.70 1.41 -5.73
C ALA A 77 2.87 2.39 -5.84
N THR A 78 4.11 1.89 -5.73
CA THR A 78 5.31 2.71 -5.91
C THR A 78 5.42 3.26 -7.33
N ASN A 79 5.19 2.44 -8.36
CA ASN A 79 5.23 2.92 -9.74
C ASN A 79 4.19 4.01 -9.98
N ILE A 80 2.95 3.79 -9.58
CA ILE A 80 1.86 4.77 -9.71
C ILE A 80 2.24 6.10 -9.04
N ALA A 81 2.74 6.05 -7.80
CA ALA A 81 3.12 7.25 -7.06
C ALA A 81 4.25 8.02 -7.78
N TYR A 82 5.25 7.33 -8.34
CA TYR A 82 6.36 7.99 -9.02
C TYR A 82 6.07 8.40 -10.47
N ASP A 83 5.08 7.78 -11.12
CA ASP A 83 4.64 8.15 -12.46
C ASP A 83 3.68 9.37 -12.44
N MET A 84 3.16 9.74 -11.27
CA MET A 84 2.27 10.90 -11.06
C MET A 84 2.88 11.96 -10.11
N PRO A 85 4.07 12.53 -10.41
CA PRO A 85 4.77 13.47 -9.52
C PRO A 85 3.97 14.74 -9.20
N GLN A 86 3.04 15.13 -10.07
CA GLN A 86 2.19 16.30 -9.91
C GLN A 86 1.04 16.11 -8.90
N ILE A 87 0.78 14.89 -8.45
CA ILE A 87 -0.30 14.57 -7.51
C ILE A 87 0.27 14.44 -6.11
N SER A 88 -0.33 15.14 -5.14
CA SER A 88 0.10 15.06 -3.75
C SER A 88 -0.18 13.67 -3.15
N PRO A 89 0.56 13.26 -2.11
CA PRO A 89 0.33 12.00 -1.41
C PRO A 89 -1.12 11.83 -0.94
N GLU A 90 -1.70 12.88 -0.33
CA GLU A 90 -3.07 12.87 0.19
C GLU A 90 -4.09 12.68 -0.94
N LYS A 91 -3.82 13.31 -2.09
CA LYS A 91 -4.71 13.21 -3.24
C LYS A 91 -4.66 11.82 -3.87
N LEU A 92 -3.48 11.20 -3.98
CA LEU A 92 -3.34 9.82 -4.44
C LEU A 92 -4.10 8.84 -3.54
N ARG A 93 -3.96 9.01 -2.22
CA ARG A 93 -4.68 8.22 -1.21
C ARG A 93 -6.19 8.34 -1.37
N GLN A 94 -6.69 9.57 -1.43
CA GLN A 94 -8.13 9.82 -1.49
C GLN A 94 -8.75 9.31 -2.80
N VAL A 95 -8.07 9.50 -3.94
CA VAL A 95 -8.55 9.00 -5.24
C VAL A 95 -8.67 7.47 -5.23
N HIS A 96 -7.72 6.76 -4.61
CA HIS A 96 -7.80 5.31 -4.51
C HIS A 96 -8.97 4.86 -3.62
N ILE A 97 -9.15 5.50 -2.45
CA ILE A 97 -10.28 5.24 -1.55
C ILE A 97 -11.62 5.49 -2.25
N ASP A 98 -11.75 6.63 -2.94
CA ASP A 98 -12.97 7.00 -3.66
C ASP A 98 -13.30 6.00 -4.78
N ARG A 99 -12.27 5.48 -5.47
CA ARG A 99 -12.44 4.45 -6.49
C ARG A 99 -12.94 3.14 -5.90
N CYS A 100 -12.32 2.69 -4.81
CA CYS A 100 -12.75 1.50 -4.10
C CYS A 100 -14.20 1.57 -3.60
N MET A 101 -14.64 2.76 -3.17
CA MET A 101 -16.02 2.99 -2.74
C MET A 101 -17.02 3.01 -3.90
N LYS A 102 -16.57 3.33 -5.13
CA LYS A 102 -17.39 3.35 -6.35
C LYS A 102 -17.49 1.99 -7.03
N GLU A 103 -16.43 1.18 -6.99
CA GLU A 103 -16.42 -0.18 -7.55
C GLU A 103 -17.29 -1.16 -6.73
N ASP A 104 -17.73 -0.75 -5.54
CA ASP A 104 -18.61 -1.53 -4.63
C ASP A 104 -20.10 -1.11 -4.71
N ARG A 105 -20.50 -0.33 -5.71
CA ARG A 105 -21.87 0.17 -5.93
C ARG A 105 -22.49 -0.38 -7.20
#